data_AF-A0A844ELY5-F1
#
_entry.id   AF-A0A844ELY5-F1
#
_cell.length_a   1.000
_cell.length_b   1.000
_cell.length_c   1.000
_cell.angle_alpha   90.00
_cell.angle_beta   90.00
_cell.angle_gamma   90.00
#
_symmetry.space_group_name_H-M   'P 1'
#
loop_
_entity.id
_entity.type
_entity.pdbx_description
1 polymer ?
#
loop_
_entity_poly.entity_id
_entity_poly.type
_entity_poly.pdbx_seq_one_letter_code
_entity_poly.pdbx_strand_id
1 'polypeptide(L)'
;NSDKEFKFLARQIVVKSFRKVQRQIARNHWLSINNQFVHMLRSMPQIVHLSDFGITSEDWQEDIKATIGRLKQGRISLADASSYIYLYDLMTGKRGDKDIRYLFIDEVQDYSAFQLA
;
A
#
# COMPACT_ATOMS: atom_id res chain seq x y z
N ASN A 1 7.12 -15.04 47.35
CA ASN A 1 5.89 -14.41 46.81
C ASN A 1 6.11 -13.00 46.27
N SER A 2 6.72 -12.07 47.02
CA SER A 2 6.97 -10.69 46.59
C SER A 2 7.66 -10.53 45.21
N ASP A 3 8.70 -11.32 44.91
CA ASP A 3 9.40 -11.23 43.61
C ASP A 3 8.51 -11.65 42.41
N LYS A 4 7.56 -12.57 42.63
CA LYS A 4 6.59 -12.96 41.59
C LYS A 4 5.54 -11.88 41.36
N GLU A 5 5.08 -11.22 42.43
CA GLU A 5 4.14 -10.09 42.34
C GLU A 5 4.77 -8.87 41.68
N PHE A 6 6.02 -8.55 42.03
CA PHE A 6 6.76 -7.46 41.39
C PHE A 6 6.94 -7.72 39.89
N LYS A 7 7.37 -8.93 39.50
CA LYS A 7 7.48 -9.31 38.08
C LYS A 7 6.14 -9.27 37.34
N PHE A 8 5.05 -9.65 38.01
CA PHE A 8 3.71 -9.58 37.44
C PHE A 8 3.27 -8.14 37.15
N LEU A 9 3.43 -7.24 38.13
CA LEU A 9 3.10 -5.82 37.98
C LEU A 9 4.02 -5.13 36.96
N ALA A 10 5.32 -5.40 37.00
CA ALA A 10 6.28 -4.89 36.03
C ALA A 10 5.92 -5.32 34.60
N ARG A 11 5.53 -6.59 34.41
CA ARG A 11 5.07 -7.09 33.10
C ARG A 11 3.82 -6.35 32.62
N GLN A 12 2.85 -6.08 33.50
CA GLN A 12 1.64 -5.34 33.11
C GLN A 12 1.96 -3.91 32.64
N ILE A 13 2.87 -3.22 33.32
CA ILE A 13 3.31 -1.88 32.94
C ILE A 13 4.01 -1.90 31.57
N VAL A 14 4.93 -2.83 31.36
CA VAL A 14 5.64 -3.01 30.08
C VAL A 14 4.66 -3.35 28.96
N VAL A 15 3.75 -4.31 29.16
CA VAL A 15 2.74 -4.63 28.15
C VAL A 15 1.89 -3.40 27.82
N LYS A 16 1.48 -2.62 28.83
CA LYS A 16 0.68 -1.40 28.62
C LYS A 16 1.45 -0.35 27.81
N SER A 17 2.75 -0.16 28.03
CA SER A 17 3.55 0.79 27.26
C SER A 17 3.73 0.35 25.80
N PHE A 18 3.96 -0.95 25.58
CA PHE A 18 4.15 -1.51 24.23
C PHE A 18 2.86 -1.68 23.42
N ARG A 19 1.66 -1.56 24.02
CA ARG A 19 0.37 -1.60 23.28
C ARG A 19 0.30 -0.63 22.11
N LYS A 20 0.98 0.52 22.16
CA LYS A 20 1.02 1.48 21.02
C LYS A 20 1.78 0.88 19.84
N VAL A 21 2.97 0.32 20.10
CA VAL A 21 3.82 -0.30 19.08
C VAL A 21 3.14 -1.54 18.51
N GLN A 22 2.57 -2.39 19.36
CA GLN A 22 1.83 -3.58 18.91
C GLN A 22 0.67 -3.21 17.96
N ARG A 23 -0.07 -2.14 18.26
CA ARG A 23 -1.13 -1.65 17.38
C ARG A 23 -0.61 -1.13 16.03
N GLN A 24 0.53 -0.46 16.02
CA GLN A 24 1.15 0.02 14.78
C GLN A 24 1.63 -1.15 13.91
N ILE A 25 2.21 -2.18 14.53
CA ILE A 25 2.61 -3.41 13.85
C ILE A 25 1.39 -4.12 13.25
N ALA A 26 0.34 -4.32 14.06
CA ALA A 26 -0.90 -4.97 13.62
C ALA A 26 -1.63 -4.23 12.49
N ARG A 27 -1.42 -2.91 12.36
CA ARG A 27 -1.98 -2.07 11.29
C ARG A 27 -1.06 -1.90 10.09
N ASN A 28 0.05 -2.63 10.02
CA ASN A 28 1.03 -2.54 8.94
C ASN A 28 1.66 -1.14 8.76
N HIS A 29 1.73 -0.31 9.82
CA HIS A 29 2.34 1.03 9.74
C HIS A 29 3.85 0.99 9.49
N TRP A 30 4.47 -0.20 9.58
CA TRP A 30 5.86 -0.43 9.20
C TRP A 30 6.05 -0.47 7.67
N LEU A 31 4.97 -0.65 6.91
CA LEU A 31 4.99 -0.67 5.45
C LEU A 31 4.98 0.77 4.91
N SER A 32 6.09 1.22 4.36
CA SER A 32 6.15 2.47 3.59
C SER A 32 5.59 2.23 2.18
N ILE A 33 4.28 2.18 2.04
CA ILE A 33 3.60 1.90 0.77
C ILE A 33 4.01 2.89 -0.34
N ASN A 34 4.22 4.17 -0.02
CA ASN A 34 4.73 5.16 -0.98
C ASN A 34 6.08 4.73 -1.58
N ASN A 35 7.01 4.25 -0.76
CA ASN A 35 8.32 3.81 -1.25
C ASN A 35 8.21 2.52 -2.06
N GLN A 36 7.30 1.62 -1.68
CA GLN A 36 7.07 0.38 -2.41
C GLN A 36 6.45 0.65 -3.80
N PHE A 37 5.52 1.59 -3.88
CA PHE A 37 4.94 2.02 -5.14
C PHE A 37 5.98 2.66 -6.06
N VAL A 38 6.81 3.58 -5.54
CA VAL A 38 7.92 4.17 -6.31
C VAL A 38 8.94 3.12 -6.75
N HIS A 39 9.23 2.14 -5.89
CA HIS A 39 10.11 1.02 -6.24
C HIS A 39 9.53 0.19 -7.39
N MET A 40 8.24 -0.16 -7.32
CA MET A 40 7.54 -0.88 -8.40
C MET A 40 7.64 -0.14 -9.73
N LEU A 41 7.37 1.18 -9.76
CA LEU A 41 7.46 1.97 -10.99
C LEU A 41 8.88 1.97 -11.58
N ARG A 42 9.91 2.05 -10.72
CA ARG A 42 11.32 2.00 -11.16
C ARG A 42 11.74 0.62 -11.66
N SER A 43 11.15 -0.44 -11.12
CA SER A 43 11.43 -1.82 -11.55
C SER A 43 10.64 -2.22 -12.80
N MET A 44 9.57 -1.52 -13.15
CA MET A 44 8.70 -1.85 -14.29
C MET A 44 9.44 -2.04 -15.63
N PRO A 45 10.42 -1.18 -16.01
CA PRO A 45 11.15 -1.33 -17.28
C PRO A 45 12.03 -2.59 -17.35
N GLN A 46 12.26 -3.28 -16.22
CA GLN A 46 12.99 -4.55 -16.18
C GLN A 46 12.07 -5.75 -16.43
N ILE A 47 10.76 -5.56 -16.30
CA ILE A 47 9.73 -6.60 -16.40
C ILE A 47 8.98 -6.47 -17.72
N VAL A 48 8.78 -5.24 -18.19
CA VAL A 48 8.01 -4.90 -19.38
C VAL A 48 8.85 -4.05 -20.32
N HIS A 49 8.80 -4.35 -21.62
CA HIS A 49 9.42 -3.53 -22.64
C HIS A 49 8.56 -2.28 -22.90
N LEU A 50 9.03 -1.12 -22.43
CA LEU A 50 8.33 0.17 -22.60
C LEU A 50 8.07 0.53 -24.07
N SER A 51 8.93 0.06 -24.98
CA SER A 51 8.81 0.23 -26.42
C SER A 51 7.51 -0.33 -26.99
N ASP A 52 6.98 -1.40 -26.40
CA ASP A 52 5.75 -2.05 -26.87
C ASP A 52 4.52 -1.15 -26.66
N PHE A 53 4.65 -0.18 -25.76
CA PHE A 53 3.64 0.82 -25.44
C PHE A 53 3.95 2.19 -26.05
N GLY A 54 5.01 2.30 -26.86
CA GLY A 54 5.45 3.57 -27.45
C GLY A 54 6.00 4.58 -26.43
N ILE A 55 6.43 4.11 -25.26
CA ILE A 55 6.92 4.95 -24.16
C ILE A 55 8.45 4.92 -24.18
N THR A 56 9.09 6.10 -24.17
CA THR A 56 10.54 6.17 -24.03
C THR A 56 10.98 6.01 -22.58
N SER A 57 12.26 5.70 -22.36
CA SER A 57 12.77 5.58 -20.99
C SER A 57 12.75 6.94 -20.28
N GLU A 58 12.98 8.02 -21.04
CA GLU A 58 12.97 9.40 -20.57
C GLU A 58 11.58 9.81 -20.09
N ASP A 59 10.54 9.56 -20.89
CA ASP A 59 9.14 9.85 -20.53
C ASP A 59 8.74 9.14 -19.24
N TRP A 60 9.14 7.87 -19.10
CA TRP A 60 8.86 7.07 -17.91
C TRP A 60 9.56 7.64 -16.66
N GLN A 61 10.82 8.07 -16.78
CA GLN A 61 11.53 8.68 -15.65
C GLN A 61 10.93 10.03 -15.25
N GLU A 62 10.45 10.82 -16.22
CA GLU A 62 9.77 12.07 -15.94
C GLU A 62 8.45 11.84 -15.19
N ASP A 63 7.64 10.87 -15.61
CA ASP A 63 6.40 10.53 -14.92
C ASP A 63 6.65 10.02 -13.50
N ILE A 64 7.66 9.15 -13.30
CA ILE A 64 8.07 8.72 -11.95
C ILE A 64 8.41 9.92 -11.08
N LYS A 65 9.16 10.90 -11.62
CA LYS A 65 9.54 12.11 -10.89
C LYS A 65 8.32 12.97 -10.52
N ALA A 66 7.37 13.12 -11.43
CA ALA A 66 6.10 13.81 -11.19
C ALA A 66 5.29 13.11 -10.09
N THR A 67 5.19 11.77 -10.16
CA THR A 67 4.49 10.94 -9.18
C THR A 67 5.14 11.03 -7.79
N ILE A 68 6.48 10.97 -7.69
CA ILE A 68 7.19 11.23 -6.43
C ILE A 68 6.88 12.63 -5.88
N GLY A 69 6.82 13.64 -6.75
CA GLY A 69 6.44 15.00 -6.39
C GLY A 69 5.04 15.08 -5.78
N ARG A 70 4.06 14.43 -6.40
CA ARG A 70 2.68 14.33 -5.88
C ARG A 70 2.62 13.61 -4.54
N LEU A 71 3.28 12.45 -4.42
CA LEU A 71 3.29 11.66 -3.19
C LEU A 71 3.89 12.43 -2.00
N LYS A 72 4.95 13.22 -2.23
CA LYS A 72 5.53 14.10 -1.19
C LYS A 72 4.55 15.16 -0.68
N GLN A 73 3.59 15.57 -1.51
CA GLN A 73 2.52 16.50 -1.14
C GLN A 73 1.30 15.77 -0.55
N GLY A 74 1.36 14.45 -0.35
CA GLY A 74 0.22 13.64 0.09
C GLY A 74 -0.86 13.51 -0.98
N ARG A 75 -0.51 13.67 -2.26
CA ARG A 75 -1.43 13.56 -3.40
C ARG A 75 -1.07 12.35 -4.26
N ILE A 76 -2.09 11.74 -4.85
CA ILE A 76 -1.95 10.68 -5.85
C ILE A 76 -2.85 11.01 -7.04
N SER A 77 -2.43 10.67 -8.25
CA SER A 77 -3.30 10.83 -9.42
C SER A 77 -4.40 9.77 -9.40
N LEU A 78 -5.54 10.05 -10.03
CA LEU A 78 -6.63 9.07 -10.11
C LEU A 78 -6.21 7.82 -10.92
N ALA A 79 -5.39 8.02 -11.94
CA ALA A 79 -4.81 6.93 -12.74
C ALA A 79 -3.92 6.00 -11.89
N ASP A 80 -3.09 6.57 -11.01
CA ASP A 80 -2.18 5.82 -10.13
C ASP A 80 -2.89 5.22 -8.92
N ALA A 81 -4.03 5.78 -8.50
CA ALA A 81 -4.72 5.38 -7.28
C ALA A 81 -5.10 3.88 -7.29
N SER A 82 -5.55 3.38 -8.44
CA SER A 82 -6.01 2.00 -8.57
C SER A 82 -4.85 1.02 -8.43
N SER A 83 -3.74 1.25 -9.14
CA SER A 83 -2.54 0.40 -9.06
C SER A 83 -1.87 0.49 -7.69
N TYR A 84 -1.93 1.66 -7.04
CA TYR A 84 -1.44 1.87 -5.69
C TYR A 84 -2.23 1.06 -4.64
N ILE A 85 -3.57 1.13 -4.68
CA ILE A 85 -4.43 0.37 -3.76
C ILE A 85 -4.26 -1.13 -3.99
N TYR A 86 -4.21 -1.56 -5.25
CA TYR A 86 -3.99 -2.95 -5.60
C TYR A 86 -2.65 -3.49 -5.06
N LEU A 87 -1.56 -2.74 -5.23
CA LEU A 87 -0.26 -3.09 -4.65
C LEU A 87 -0.34 -3.18 -3.12
N TYR A 88 -1.02 -2.23 -2.46
CA TYR A 88 -1.18 -2.24 -1.02
C TYR A 88 -1.92 -3.50 -0.53
N ASP A 89 -3.00 -3.90 -1.19
CA ASP A 89 -3.75 -5.10 -0.82
C ASP A 89 -2.93 -6.37 -1.02
N LEU A 90 -2.19 -6.49 -2.14
CA LEU A 90 -1.26 -7.58 -2.37
C LEU A 90 -0.17 -7.67 -1.28
N MET A 91 0.43 -6.54 -0.92
CA MET A 91 1.49 -6.50 0.10
C MET A 91 0.99 -6.78 1.51
N THR A 92 -0.24 -6.36 1.82
CA THR A 92 -0.84 -6.58 3.15
C THR A 92 -1.56 -7.93 3.26
N GLY A 93 -1.67 -8.67 2.15
CA GLY A 93 -2.38 -9.94 2.08
C GLY A 93 -3.88 -9.79 2.33
N LYS A 94 -4.42 -8.57 2.23
CA LYS A 94 -5.86 -8.34 2.28
C LYS A 94 -6.48 -8.99 1.06
N ARG A 95 -7.53 -9.76 1.30
CA ARG A 95 -8.38 -10.31 0.24
C ARG A 95 -9.74 -9.67 0.37
N GLY A 96 -10.41 -9.49 -0.77
CA GLY A 96 -11.78 -8.96 -0.80
C GLY A 96 -12.68 -9.69 0.20
N ASP A 97 -13.62 -8.93 0.75
CA ASP A 97 -14.59 -9.47 1.69
C ASP A 97 -15.46 -10.51 1.00
N LYS A 98 -15.42 -11.75 1.50
CA LYS A 98 -16.16 -12.88 0.93
C LYS A 98 -17.64 -12.87 1.35
N ASP A 99 -18.01 -12.02 2.29
CA ASP A 99 -19.39 -11.90 2.76
C ASP A 99 -20.25 -11.08 1.80
N ILE A 100 -19.63 -10.26 0.93
CA ILE A 100 -20.32 -9.50 -0.10
C ILE A 100 -20.79 -10.46 -1.20
N ARG A 101 -22.12 -10.60 -1.34
CA ARG A 101 -22.75 -11.50 -2.34
C ARG A 101 -23.14 -10.81 -3.63
N TYR A 102 -23.46 -9.52 -3.56
CA TYR A 102 -23.91 -8.71 -4.69
C TYR A 102 -23.25 -7.35 -4.62
N LEU A 103 -22.66 -6.91 -5.73
CA LEU A 103 -22.06 -5.59 -5.91
C LEU A 103 -22.58 -5.04 -7.23
N PHE A 104 -23.13 -3.83 -7.21
CA PHE A 104 -23.55 -3.11 -8.41
C PHE A 104 -22.53 -2.00 -8.66
N ILE A 105 -22.00 -1.96 -9.87
CA ILE A 105 -21.10 -0.90 -10.35
C ILE A 105 -21.90 -0.13 -11.38
N ASP A 106 -22.28 1.09 -11.04
CA ASP A 106 -22.93 2.01 -11.96
C ASP A 106 -21.86 2.74 -12.80
N GLU A 107 -22.23 3.18 -14.00
CA GLU A 107 -21.33 3.85 -14.95
C GLU A 107 -20.07 3.03 -15.28
N VAL A 108 -20.23 1.71 -15.47
CA VAL A 108 -19.12 0.76 -15.73
C VAL A 108 -18.21 1.17 -16.89
N GLN A 109 -18.71 1.94 -17.85
CA GLN A 109 -17.94 2.46 -18.97
C GLN A 109 -16.86 3.48 -18.59
N ASP A 110 -16.98 4.13 -17.43
CA ASP A 110 -15.98 5.08 -16.92
C ASP A 110 -14.82 4.37 -16.21
N TYR A 111 -14.93 3.05 -16.01
CA TYR A 111 -13.92 2.23 -15.34
C TYR A 111 -12.97 1.57 -16.34
N SER A 112 -11.69 1.62 -16.01
CA SER A 112 -10.68 0.85 -16.74
C SER A 112 -10.84 -0.64 -16.46
N ALA A 113 -10.43 -1.49 -17.41
CA ALA A 113 -10.44 -2.94 -17.23
C ALA A 113 -9.67 -3.39 -15.97
N PHE A 114 -8.63 -2.65 -15.58
CA PHE A 114 -7.86 -2.90 -14.37
C PHE A 114 -8.66 -2.64 -13.08
N GLN A 115 -9.57 -1.66 -13.08
CA GLN A 115 -10.40 -1.34 -11.91
C GLN A 115 -11.54 -2.33 -11.69
N LEU A 116 -11.92 -3.08 -12.72
CA LEU A 116 -13.01 -4.07 -12.67
C LEU A 116 -12.52 -5.49 -12.37
N ALA A 117 -11.20 -5.73 -12.40
CA ALA A 117 -10.57 -7.03 -12.22
C ALA A 117 -10.32 -7.35 -10.75
#